data_AF-S3V3J3-F1
#
_entry.id   AF-S3V3J3-F1
#
_cell.length_a   1.000
_cell.length_b   1.000
_cell.length_c   1.000
_cell.angle_alpha   90.00
_cell.angle_beta   90.00
_cell.angle_gamma   90.00
#
_symmetry.space_group_name_H-M   'P 1'
#
loop_
_entity.id
_entity.type
_entity.pdbx_description
1 polymer ?
#
loop_
_entity_poly.entity_id
_entity_poly.type
_entity_poly.pdbx_seq_one_letter_code
_entity_poly.pdbx_strand_id
1 'polypeptide(L)'
;MKRKIAFCLAILAVTGLLDAQQQNQQGQKKDDLQAGAAILDTEKGLDERLFELNQRLTRHTVLMKMKVRILPFRTVLFKGKGNGDECVPTVNQEDPANNCIRVEVYDFIKDDERGQGKLVQGGLAKFVEIYFDGQNSNDPDPRMEPPRNIAKLISKVYRNNFLIEDKVVSEIIDRGPNSQPAHNEKVEIYFQKNGYPEYGRGETPGEKGVGKYILTSVENTKTHPLRNAFKKQFYVKHLDDFDRLFTKIFDYNDQLGNENYRENVDTLKESLKY
;
A
#
# COMPACT_ATOMS: atom_id res chain seq x y z
N MET A 1 30.36 83.94 5.25
CA MET A 1 29.24 83.20 4.63
C MET A 1 29.69 81.80 4.20
N LYS A 2 29.53 80.76 5.03
CA LYS A 2 29.74 79.36 4.60
C LYS A 2 28.85 78.40 5.41
N ARG A 3 28.38 77.35 4.71
CA ARG A 3 27.68 76.12 5.14
C ARG A 3 26.15 76.11 5.01
N LYS A 4 25.69 75.84 3.78
CA LYS A 4 24.65 74.84 3.50
C LYS A 4 25.37 73.63 2.90
N ILE A 5 25.17 72.42 3.45
CA ILE A 5 25.24 71.08 2.83
C ILE A 5 25.07 70.12 4.00
N ALA A 6 23.84 69.66 4.22
CA ALA A 6 23.52 68.55 5.11
C ALA A 6 22.15 68.00 4.67
N PHE A 7 22.06 67.49 3.45
CA PHE A 7 20.83 66.88 2.94
C PHE A 7 21.13 65.90 1.78
N CYS A 8 21.98 64.88 2.01
CA CYS A 8 22.18 63.80 1.03
C CYS A 8 22.47 62.41 1.65
N LEU A 9 22.36 62.22 2.98
CA LEU A 9 22.71 60.94 3.61
C LEU A 9 21.51 60.03 3.95
N ALA A 10 20.28 60.48 3.73
CA ALA A 10 19.07 59.71 4.08
C ALA A 10 18.51 58.85 2.91
N ILE A 11 18.99 59.02 1.68
CA ILE A 11 18.44 58.31 0.50
C ILE A 11 19.20 57.00 0.19
N LEU A 12 20.46 56.88 0.60
CA LEU A 12 21.29 55.68 0.36
C LEU A 12 20.99 54.51 1.31
N ALA A 13 20.32 54.74 2.43
CA ALA A 13 19.96 53.68 3.39
C ALA A 13 18.66 52.95 3.01
N VAL A 14 17.80 53.56 2.18
CA VAL A 14 16.50 52.98 1.79
C VAL A 14 16.64 52.04 0.59
N THR A 15 17.61 52.28 -0.30
CA THR A 15 17.87 51.41 -1.46
C THR A 15 18.49 50.07 -1.05
N GLY A 16 19.42 50.06 -0.09
CA GLY A 16 20.05 48.83 0.39
C GLY A 16 19.10 47.87 1.13
N LEU A 17 18.06 48.40 1.79
CA LEU A 17 17.03 47.58 2.45
C LEU A 17 16.05 46.95 1.44
N LEU A 18 15.73 47.65 0.35
CA LEU A 18 14.88 47.13 -0.73
C LEU A 18 15.59 46.06 -1.56
N ASP A 19 16.87 46.26 -1.90
CA ASP A 19 17.68 45.26 -2.61
C ASP A 19 17.93 44.01 -1.76
N ALA A 20 18.17 44.17 -0.44
CA ALA A 20 18.30 43.04 0.47
C ALA A 20 16.97 42.27 0.65
N GLN A 21 15.83 42.95 0.72
CA GLN A 21 14.52 42.27 0.74
C GLN A 21 14.20 41.56 -0.58
N GLN A 22 14.53 42.14 -1.73
CA GLN A 22 14.32 41.50 -3.03
C GLN A 22 15.24 40.30 -3.26
N GLN A 23 16.52 40.38 -2.87
CA GLN A 23 17.44 39.24 -2.93
C GLN A 23 17.05 38.12 -1.97
N ASN A 24 16.58 38.45 -0.77
CA ASN A 24 16.14 37.44 0.22
C ASN A 24 14.81 36.78 -0.21
N GLN A 25 13.89 37.54 -0.83
CA GLN A 25 12.66 36.97 -1.43
C GLN A 25 12.93 36.14 -2.70
N GLN A 26 13.90 36.52 -3.53
CA GLN A 26 14.32 35.71 -4.68
C GLN A 26 15.05 34.44 -4.24
N GLY A 27 15.87 34.51 -3.20
CA GLY A 27 16.53 33.35 -2.57
C GLY A 27 15.51 32.35 -2.01
N GLN A 28 14.58 32.82 -1.18
CA GLN A 28 13.49 31.98 -0.65
C GLN A 28 12.62 31.35 -1.74
N LYS A 29 12.25 32.10 -2.79
CA LYS A 29 11.50 31.53 -3.92
C LYS A 29 12.26 30.44 -4.66
N LYS A 30 13.58 30.59 -4.82
CA LYS A 30 14.42 29.59 -5.48
C LYS A 30 14.57 28.32 -4.63
N ASP A 31 14.73 28.48 -3.32
CA ASP A 31 14.81 27.37 -2.37
C ASP A 31 13.50 26.61 -2.23
N ASP A 32 12.36 27.31 -2.27
CA ASP A 32 11.03 26.68 -2.22
C ASP A 32 10.68 25.94 -3.53
N LEU A 33 11.11 26.48 -4.68
CA LEU A 33 10.99 25.77 -5.97
C LEU A 33 11.86 24.50 -6.00
N GLN A 34 13.09 24.56 -5.50
CA GLN A 34 13.98 23.40 -5.41
C GLN A 34 13.44 22.35 -4.43
N ALA A 35 12.94 22.77 -3.28
CA ALA A 35 12.32 21.87 -2.31
C ALA A 35 11.03 21.22 -2.86
N GLY A 36 10.20 21.99 -3.57
CA GLY A 36 9.01 21.46 -4.24
C GLY A 36 9.33 20.40 -5.29
N ALA A 37 10.37 20.64 -6.11
CA ALA A 37 10.85 19.65 -7.08
C ALA A 37 11.36 18.37 -6.39
N ALA A 38 12.12 18.51 -5.29
CA ALA A 38 12.63 17.36 -4.54
C ALA A 38 11.52 16.48 -3.92
N ILE A 39 10.39 17.09 -3.49
CA ILE A 39 9.22 16.35 -3.01
C ILE A 39 8.60 15.51 -4.13
N LEU A 40 8.47 16.07 -5.33
CA LEU A 40 7.95 15.35 -6.50
C LEU A 40 8.90 14.27 -6.99
N ASP A 41 10.21 14.51 -6.97
CA ASP A 41 11.19 13.50 -7.36
C ASP A 41 11.26 12.35 -6.34
N THR A 42 11.09 12.66 -5.05
CA THR A 42 10.89 11.62 -4.03
C THR A 42 9.63 10.81 -4.29
N GLU A 43 8.54 11.46 -4.71
CA GLU A 43 7.30 10.77 -5.06
C GLU A 43 7.50 9.79 -6.22
N LYS A 44 8.19 10.22 -7.29
CA LYS A 44 8.50 9.37 -8.45
C LYS A 44 9.29 8.12 -8.05
N GLY A 45 10.31 8.25 -7.20
CA GLY A 45 11.07 7.09 -6.72
C GLY A 45 10.24 6.13 -5.86
N LEU A 46 9.24 6.65 -5.13
CA LEU A 46 8.28 5.80 -4.39
C LEU A 46 7.29 5.12 -5.35
N ASP A 47 6.87 5.80 -6.41
CA ASP A 47 5.99 5.25 -7.44
C ASP A 47 6.63 4.12 -8.23
N GLU A 48 7.91 4.25 -8.58
CA GLU A 48 8.68 3.17 -9.21
C GLU A 48 8.75 1.94 -8.30
N ARG A 49 9.02 2.14 -7.01
CA ARG A 49 9.08 1.04 -6.05
C ARG A 49 7.73 0.36 -5.84
N LEU A 50 6.64 1.12 -5.82
CA LEU A 50 5.29 0.56 -5.75
C LEU A 50 4.94 -0.21 -7.03
N PHE A 51 5.35 0.29 -8.19
CA PHE A 51 5.16 -0.38 -9.47
C PHE A 51 5.88 -1.75 -9.52
N GLU A 52 7.12 -1.83 -9.03
CA GLU A 52 7.85 -3.09 -8.90
C GLU A 52 7.14 -4.09 -7.97
N LEU A 53 6.63 -3.61 -6.82
CA LEU A 53 5.85 -4.44 -5.89
C LEU A 53 4.55 -4.94 -6.54
N ASN A 54 3.82 -4.06 -7.23
CA ASN A 54 2.63 -4.43 -8.00
C ASN A 54 2.97 -5.45 -9.10
N GLN A 55 4.15 -5.35 -9.72
CA GLN A 55 4.60 -6.34 -10.70
C GLN A 55 4.91 -7.69 -10.06
N ARG A 56 5.48 -7.73 -8.85
CA ARG A 56 5.68 -8.99 -8.12
C ARG A 56 4.35 -9.66 -7.78
N LEU A 57 3.34 -8.87 -7.41
CA LEU A 57 2.00 -9.38 -7.10
C LEU A 57 1.33 -10.11 -8.27
N THR A 58 1.65 -9.77 -9.53
CA THR A 58 1.12 -10.45 -10.74
C THR A 58 1.44 -11.93 -10.79
N ARG A 59 2.50 -12.37 -10.10
CA ARG A 59 2.97 -13.75 -10.11
C ARG A 59 2.12 -14.69 -9.25
N HIS A 60 1.24 -14.15 -8.41
CA HIS A 60 0.42 -14.95 -7.51
C HIS A 60 -0.77 -15.64 -8.18
N THR A 61 -0.90 -15.55 -9.50
CA THR A 61 -1.82 -16.38 -10.29
C THR A 61 -1.58 -17.87 -10.09
N VAL A 62 -0.34 -18.26 -9.79
CA VAL A 62 0.04 -19.66 -9.44
C VAL A 62 -0.76 -20.24 -8.27
N LEU A 63 -1.33 -19.40 -7.39
CA LEU A 63 -2.15 -19.86 -6.28
C LEU A 63 -3.58 -20.23 -6.70
N MET A 64 -4.07 -19.76 -7.85
CA MET A 64 -5.49 -19.86 -8.24
C MET A 64 -5.95 -21.32 -8.38
N LYS A 65 -5.16 -22.17 -9.03
CA LYS A 65 -5.45 -23.61 -9.17
C LYS A 65 -4.79 -24.47 -8.11
N MET A 66 -3.89 -23.90 -7.31
CA MET A 66 -3.19 -24.64 -6.25
C MET A 66 -4.15 -24.96 -5.10
N LYS A 67 -4.13 -26.21 -4.63
CA LYS A 67 -4.82 -26.61 -3.39
C LYS A 67 -4.08 -26.04 -2.18
N VAL A 68 -4.60 -24.96 -1.61
CA VAL A 68 -4.02 -24.33 -0.43
C VAL A 68 -4.56 -25.00 0.84
N ARG A 69 -3.73 -25.83 1.47
CA ARG A 69 -4.08 -26.60 2.68
C ARG A 69 -3.31 -26.17 3.91
N ILE A 70 -2.07 -25.71 3.72
CA ILE A 70 -1.25 -25.18 4.81
C ILE A 70 -1.16 -23.67 4.66
N LEU A 71 -1.42 -22.98 5.76
CA LEU A 71 -1.31 -21.53 5.86
C LEU A 71 -0.37 -21.17 7.02
N PRO A 72 0.37 -20.06 6.91
CA PRO A 72 1.04 -19.47 8.05
C PRO A 72 0.07 -19.19 9.20
N PHE A 73 0.60 -19.15 10.41
CA PHE A 73 -0.20 -18.84 11.60
C PHE A 73 -0.88 -17.48 11.49
N ARG A 74 -2.17 -17.40 11.85
CA ARG A 74 -3.07 -16.22 11.76
C ARG A 74 -3.40 -15.77 10.34
N THR A 75 -3.26 -16.66 9.36
CA THR A 75 -3.54 -16.34 7.96
C THR A 75 -4.71 -17.16 7.45
N VAL A 76 -5.63 -16.50 6.76
CA VAL A 76 -6.67 -17.15 5.97
C VAL A 76 -6.49 -16.73 4.53
N LEU A 77 -6.59 -17.69 3.59
CA LEU A 77 -6.60 -17.43 2.16
C LEU A 77 -7.86 -18.04 1.57
N PHE A 78 -8.54 -17.28 0.72
CA PHE A 78 -9.57 -17.84 -0.14
C PHE A 78 -9.48 -17.26 -1.56
N LYS A 79 -10.02 -18.02 -2.50
CA LYS A 79 -10.13 -17.71 -3.92
C LYS A 79 -11.60 -17.56 -4.28
N GLY A 80 -11.88 -16.75 -5.28
CA GLY A 80 -13.25 -16.33 -5.54
C GLY A 80 -13.47 -15.69 -6.90
N LYS A 81 -14.69 -15.14 -7.03
CA LYS A 81 -15.13 -14.34 -8.17
C LYS A 81 -15.40 -12.92 -7.72
N GLY A 82 -14.85 -11.95 -8.43
CA GLY A 82 -15.08 -10.53 -8.16
C GLY A 82 -16.51 -10.13 -8.47
N ASN A 83 -17.16 -9.45 -7.53
CA ASN A 83 -18.47 -8.82 -7.69
C ASN A 83 -18.41 -7.38 -7.17
N GLY A 84 -18.39 -6.40 -8.07
CA GLY A 84 -18.08 -5.03 -7.68
C GLY A 84 -16.71 -4.98 -7.00
N ASP A 85 -16.58 -4.27 -5.88
CA ASP A 85 -15.35 -4.16 -5.06
C ASP A 85 -15.26 -5.25 -3.96
N GLU A 86 -15.92 -6.40 -4.13
CA GLU A 86 -15.84 -7.54 -3.21
C GLU A 86 -15.39 -8.83 -3.92
N CYS A 87 -14.48 -9.58 -3.28
CA CYS A 87 -14.07 -10.92 -3.73
C CYS A 87 -14.93 -11.97 -3.04
N VAL A 88 -15.87 -12.57 -3.76
CA VAL A 88 -16.81 -13.55 -3.19
C VAL A 88 -16.19 -14.95 -3.25
N PRO A 89 -16.02 -15.65 -2.10
CA PRO A 89 -15.41 -16.97 -2.07
C PRO A 89 -16.26 -17.99 -2.83
N THR A 90 -15.62 -18.81 -3.65
CA THR A 90 -16.29 -19.91 -4.36
C THR A 90 -16.20 -21.22 -3.59
N VAL A 91 -17.18 -22.12 -3.78
CA VAL A 91 -17.16 -23.45 -3.15
C VAL A 91 -15.97 -24.27 -3.65
N ASN A 92 -15.73 -24.25 -4.97
CA ASN A 92 -14.53 -24.85 -5.55
C ASN A 92 -13.39 -23.82 -5.58
N GLN A 93 -12.50 -23.92 -4.61
CA GLN A 93 -11.36 -23.02 -4.46
C GLN A 93 -10.35 -23.13 -5.62
N GLU A 94 -10.30 -24.25 -6.35
CA GLU A 94 -9.42 -24.45 -7.51
C GLU A 94 -10.12 -24.28 -8.86
N ASP A 95 -11.34 -23.70 -8.88
CA ASP A 95 -12.06 -23.41 -10.12
C ASP A 95 -11.22 -22.48 -11.03
N PRO A 96 -10.87 -22.90 -12.27
CA PRO A 96 -10.17 -22.04 -13.23
C PRO A 96 -10.91 -20.74 -13.56
N ALA A 97 -12.22 -20.66 -13.30
CA ALA A 97 -13.01 -19.45 -13.46
C ALA A 97 -12.89 -18.46 -12.28
N ASN A 98 -12.18 -18.80 -11.20
CA ASN A 98 -11.86 -17.85 -10.14
C ASN A 98 -10.93 -16.75 -10.68
N ASN A 99 -11.23 -15.48 -10.36
CA ASN A 99 -10.49 -14.32 -10.86
C ASN A 99 -9.99 -13.38 -9.76
N CYS A 100 -10.32 -13.63 -8.50
CA CYS A 100 -9.79 -12.89 -7.37
C CYS A 100 -9.31 -13.83 -6.25
N ILE A 101 -8.36 -13.32 -5.45
CA ILE A 101 -7.80 -14.01 -4.30
C ILE A 101 -7.69 -13.03 -3.14
N ARG A 102 -8.03 -13.47 -1.93
CA ARG A 102 -7.94 -12.70 -0.69
C ARG A 102 -7.04 -13.39 0.31
N VAL A 103 -6.15 -12.62 0.93
CA VAL A 103 -5.37 -13.05 2.09
C VAL A 103 -5.67 -12.14 3.27
N GLU A 104 -6.04 -12.77 4.38
CA GLU A 104 -6.40 -12.14 5.64
C GLU A 104 -5.35 -12.42 6.71
N VAL A 105 -5.10 -11.42 7.55
CA VAL A 105 -4.24 -11.53 8.73
C VAL A 105 -5.05 -11.18 9.98
N TYR A 106 -5.02 -12.06 10.97
CA TYR A 106 -5.72 -11.91 12.25
C TYR A 106 -4.75 -11.50 13.35
N ASP A 107 -5.26 -10.79 14.37
CA ASP A 107 -4.49 -10.50 15.59
C ASP A 107 -4.97 -11.40 16.76
N PHE A 108 -4.20 -11.55 17.83
CA PHE A 108 -4.69 -12.18 19.07
C PHE A 108 -4.99 -11.10 20.10
N ILE A 109 -6.10 -11.22 20.81
CA ILE A 109 -6.29 -10.51 22.08
C ILE A 109 -6.04 -11.56 23.18
N LYS A 110 -5.30 -11.18 24.24
CA LYS A 110 -5.30 -12.00 25.46
C LYS A 110 -6.72 -11.99 25.99
N ASP A 111 -7.32 -13.18 26.11
CA ASP A 111 -8.67 -13.33 26.64
C ASP A 111 -8.65 -13.13 28.16
N ASP A 112 -8.44 -11.88 28.59
CA ASP A 112 -8.48 -11.46 29.99
C ASP A 112 -9.95 -11.47 30.50
N GLU A 113 -10.94 -11.29 29.61
CA GLU A 113 -12.37 -11.26 29.94
C GLU A 113 -12.97 -12.65 30.24
N ARG A 114 -12.47 -13.74 29.63
CA ARG A 114 -12.91 -15.11 29.99
C ARG A 114 -12.01 -15.81 31.01
N GLY A 115 -10.98 -15.13 31.52
CA GLY A 115 -10.12 -15.63 32.60
C GLY A 115 -9.31 -16.89 32.28
N GLN A 116 -9.14 -17.25 30.99
CA GLN A 116 -8.47 -18.50 30.60
C GLN A 116 -6.99 -18.36 30.22
N GLY A 117 -6.45 -17.14 30.10
CA GLY A 117 -5.03 -16.92 29.76
C GLY A 117 -4.57 -17.53 28.43
N LYS A 118 -5.51 -17.95 27.57
CA LYS A 118 -5.26 -18.54 26.25
C LYS A 118 -5.29 -17.45 25.19
N LEU A 119 -4.40 -17.55 24.21
CA LEU A 119 -4.45 -16.71 23.00
C LEU A 119 -5.59 -17.23 22.12
N VAL A 120 -6.69 -16.48 22.02
CA VAL A 120 -7.83 -16.77 21.13
C VAL A 120 -7.71 -15.89 19.89
N GLN A 121 -7.95 -16.45 18.70
CA GLN A 121 -7.91 -15.68 17.44
C GLN A 121 -8.80 -14.45 17.61
N GLY A 122 -8.17 -13.28 17.67
CA GLY A 122 -8.84 -12.00 17.81
C GLY A 122 -9.43 -11.57 16.48
N GLY A 123 -9.93 -10.34 16.43
CA GLY A 123 -10.54 -9.79 15.21
C GLY A 123 -9.58 -9.74 14.02
N LEU A 124 -10.16 -9.76 12.82
CA LEU A 124 -9.47 -9.50 11.56
C LEU A 124 -8.66 -8.19 11.67
N ALA A 125 -7.36 -8.24 11.38
CA ALA A 125 -6.47 -7.09 11.50
C ALA A 125 -6.35 -6.34 10.17
N LYS A 126 -6.06 -7.07 9.08
CA LYS A 126 -5.93 -6.51 7.74
C LYS A 126 -6.08 -7.59 6.66
N PHE A 127 -6.43 -7.19 5.44
CA PHE A 127 -6.42 -8.07 4.28
C PHE A 127 -6.01 -7.35 3.00
N VAL A 128 -5.63 -8.15 2.00
CA VAL A 128 -5.44 -7.73 0.61
C VAL A 128 -6.25 -8.64 -0.31
N GLU A 129 -6.94 -8.03 -1.27
CA GLU A 129 -7.61 -8.71 -2.39
C GLU A 129 -6.93 -8.32 -3.70
N ILE A 130 -6.54 -9.33 -4.48
CA ILE A 130 -5.97 -9.16 -5.81
C ILE A 130 -7.01 -9.63 -6.82
N TYR A 131 -7.34 -8.77 -7.78
CA TYR A 131 -8.24 -9.08 -8.90
C TYR A 131 -7.42 -9.17 -10.17
N PHE A 132 -7.30 -10.37 -10.73
CA PHE A 132 -6.49 -10.60 -11.93
C PHE A 132 -7.28 -10.32 -13.21
N ASP A 133 -6.62 -9.72 -14.19
CA ASP A 133 -7.13 -9.58 -15.55
C ASP A 133 -7.14 -10.94 -16.27
N GLY A 134 -8.05 -11.09 -17.23
CA GLY A 134 -8.16 -12.28 -18.06
C GLY A 134 -8.57 -13.54 -17.30
N GLN A 135 -8.32 -14.70 -17.92
CA GLN A 135 -8.66 -16.02 -17.38
C GLN A 135 -7.39 -16.77 -16.98
N ASN A 136 -7.51 -17.73 -16.06
CA ASN A 136 -6.42 -18.68 -15.83
C ASN A 136 -6.19 -19.51 -17.09
N SER A 137 -4.97 -20.04 -17.24
CA SER A 137 -4.60 -20.90 -18.37
C SER A 137 -5.44 -22.18 -18.42
N ASN A 138 -5.35 -22.95 -19.51
CA ASN A 138 -5.95 -24.29 -19.57
C ASN A 138 -5.06 -25.38 -18.96
N ASP A 139 -3.83 -25.04 -18.56
CA ASP A 139 -2.88 -25.99 -17.95
C ASP A 139 -3.37 -26.38 -16.55
N PRO A 140 -3.48 -27.67 -16.22
CA PRO A 140 -3.87 -28.10 -14.88
C PRO A 140 -2.78 -27.85 -13.81
N ASP A 141 -1.50 -27.71 -14.18
CA ASP A 141 -0.42 -27.47 -13.22
C ASP A 141 -0.39 -26.00 -12.77
N PRO A 142 -0.70 -25.70 -11.49
CA PRO A 142 -0.66 -24.33 -10.97
C PRO A 142 0.71 -23.65 -11.08
N ARG A 143 1.81 -24.41 -11.15
CA ARG A 143 3.18 -23.88 -11.19
C ARG A 143 3.54 -23.27 -12.53
N MET A 144 2.86 -23.71 -13.58
CA MET A 144 3.05 -23.23 -14.95
C MET A 144 2.12 -22.05 -15.27
N GLU A 145 1.29 -21.61 -14.31
CA GLU A 145 0.37 -20.51 -14.49
C GLU A 145 1.15 -19.20 -14.76
N PRO A 146 0.93 -18.54 -15.91
CA PRO A 146 1.64 -17.31 -16.23
C PRO A 146 1.18 -16.17 -15.30
N PRO A 147 2.07 -15.20 -14.99
CA PRO A 147 1.68 -13.97 -14.32
C PRO A 147 0.62 -13.22 -15.14
N ARG A 148 -0.35 -12.60 -14.46
CA ARG A 148 -1.39 -11.77 -15.09
C ARG A 148 -1.43 -10.39 -14.45
N ASN A 149 -1.73 -9.38 -15.25
CA ASN A 149 -1.96 -8.04 -14.77
C ASN A 149 -3.10 -8.02 -13.74
N ILE A 150 -3.06 -7.04 -12.85
CA ILE A 150 -4.03 -6.87 -11.78
C ILE A 150 -4.97 -5.73 -12.19
N ALA A 151 -6.25 -6.06 -12.34
CA ALA A 151 -7.32 -5.13 -12.66
C ALA A 151 -7.48 -4.08 -11.55
N LYS A 152 -7.44 -4.55 -10.30
CA LYS A 152 -7.44 -3.72 -9.10
C LYS A 152 -6.90 -4.46 -7.89
N LEU A 153 -6.39 -3.69 -6.94
CA LEU A 153 -5.86 -4.17 -5.67
C LEU A 153 -6.59 -3.45 -4.54
N ILE A 154 -7.20 -4.22 -3.63
CA ILE A 154 -7.93 -3.69 -2.49
C ILE A 154 -7.21 -4.08 -1.21
N SER A 155 -6.90 -3.09 -0.39
CA SER A 155 -6.29 -3.28 0.93
C SER A 155 -7.21 -2.70 2.00
N LYS A 156 -7.47 -3.47 3.06
CA LYS A 156 -8.23 -2.98 4.21
C LYS A 156 -7.50 -3.25 5.52
N VAL A 157 -7.52 -2.26 6.40
CA VAL A 157 -6.83 -2.29 7.69
C VAL A 157 -7.84 -1.92 8.78
N TYR A 158 -8.07 -2.84 9.70
CA TYR A 158 -9.01 -2.70 10.82
C TYR A 158 -8.30 -2.43 12.15
N ARG A 159 -7.04 -2.85 12.29
CA ARG A 159 -6.23 -2.69 13.49
C ARG A 159 -4.82 -2.25 13.14
N ASN A 160 -4.19 -1.51 14.06
CA ASN A 160 -2.85 -0.93 13.88
C ASN A 160 -2.74 -0.12 12.59
N ASN A 161 -3.79 0.68 12.33
CA ASN A 161 -3.90 1.49 11.14
C ASN A 161 -2.80 2.53 11.06
N PHE A 162 -2.47 2.92 9.83
CA PHE A 162 -1.54 4.00 9.58
C PHE A 162 -2.22 5.36 9.75
N LEU A 163 -1.57 6.23 10.51
CA LEU A 163 -2.04 7.59 10.74
C LEU A 163 -1.33 8.55 9.79
N ILE A 164 -2.12 9.33 9.06
CA ILE A 164 -1.65 10.52 8.35
C ILE A 164 -2.21 11.72 9.12
N GLU A 165 -1.33 12.43 9.81
CA GLU A 165 -1.71 13.47 10.77
C GLU A 165 -2.65 12.90 11.85
N ASP A 166 -3.92 13.32 11.88
CA ASP A 166 -4.95 12.85 12.80
C ASP A 166 -5.94 11.84 12.17
N LYS A 167 -5.66 11.39 10.95
CA LYS A 167 -6.56 10.55 10.14
C LYS A 167 -6.04 9.15 9.99
N VAL A 168 -6.94 8.19 10.13
CA VAL A 168 -6.68 6.76 10.03
C VAL A 168 -6.88 6.32 8.59
N VAL A 169 -5.86 5.76 7.93
CA VAL A 169 -6.05 5.05 6.66
C VAL A 169 -6.70 3.71 6.94
N SER A 170 -7.94 3.52 6.46
CA SER A 170 -8.70 2.29 6.70
C SER A 170 -8.76 1.38 5.47
N GLU A 171 -8.78 1.96 4.27
CA GLU A 171 -8.95 1.21 3.02
C GLU A 171 -8.27 1.92 1.86
N ILE A 172 -7.68 1.13 0.96
CA ILE A 172 -7.05 1.60 -0.26
C ILE A 172 -7.55 0.73 -1.42
N ILE A 173 -8.01 1.38 -2.49
CA ILE A 173 -8.41 0.73 -3.73
C ILE A 173 -7.55 1.30 -4.84
N ASP A 174 -6.61 0.51 -5.35
CA ASP A 174 -5.82 0.84 -6.52
C ASP A 174 -6.48 0.21 -7.75
N ARG A 175 -7.05 1.04 -8.63
CA ARG A 175 -7.77 0.61 -9.84
C ARG A 175 -6.88 0.48 -11.07
N GLY A 176 -5.56 0.59 -10.94
CA GLY A 176 -4.64 0.42 -12.05
C GLY A 176 -3.20 0.15 -11.66
N PRO A 177 -2.94 -0.85 -10.78
CA PRO A 177 -1.64 -1.07 -10.15
C PRO A 177 -0.51 -1.35 -11.14
N ASN A 178 -0.83 -1.95 -12.30
CA ASN A 178 0.14 -2.29 -13.35
C ASN A 178 0.05 -1.35 -14.58
N SER A 179 -0.66 -0.22 -14.48
CA SER A 179 -0.85 0.66 -15.65
C SER A 179 0.37 1.52 -15.98
N GLN A 180 0.89 2.25 -15.00
CA GLN A 180 2.14 3.01 -15.07
C GLN A 180 2.59 3.36 -13.64
N PRO A 181 3.86 3.70 -13.37
CA PRO A 181 4.30 4.02 -12.02
C PRO A 181 3.50 5.16 -11.36
N ALA A 182 3.39 6.31 -12.02
CA ALA A 182 2.63 7.45 -11.52
C ALA A 182 1.14 7.33 -11.93
N HIS A 183 0.32 6.69 -11.10
CA HIS A 183 -1.12 6.45 -11.37
C HIS A 183 -2.02 6.91 -10.20
N ASN A 184 -1.63 7.99 -9.51
CA ASN A 184 -2.36 8.53 -8.36
C ASN A 184 -3.85 8.78 -8.62
N GLU A 185 -4.25 9.01 -9.87
CA GLU A 185 -5.64 9.24 -10.29
C GLU A 185 -6.52 7.99 -10.19
N LYS A 186 -5.91 6.80 -10.09
CA LYS A 186 -6.58 5.51 -9.96
C LYS A 186 -6.53 4.94 -8.54
N VAL A 187 -5.84 5.62 -7.62
CA VAL A 187 -5.71 5.19 -6.23
C VAL A 187 -6.72 5.94 -5.37
N GLU A 188 -7.65 5.21 -4.79
CA GLU A 188 -8.64 5.70 -3.83
C GLU A 188 -8.16 5.35 -2.42
N ILE A 189 -8.24 6.31 -1.50
CA ILE A 189 -7.88 6.15 -0.10
C ILE A 189 -9.06 6.59 0.76
N TYR A 190 -9.40 5.76 1.74
CA TYR A 190 -10.44 6.05 2.72
C TYR A 190 -9.79 6.43 4.04
N PHE A 191 -10.06 7.67 4.47
CA PHE A 191 -9.66 8.18 5.78
C PHE A 191 -10.81 8.08 6.77
N GLN A 192 -10.51 7.64 7.99
CA GLN A 192 -11.46 7.60 9.10
C GLN A 192 -10.92 8.38 10.30
N LYS A 193 -11.83 8.88 11.13
CA LYS A 193 -11.55 9.45 12.45
C LYS A 193 -12.55 8.87 13.43
N ASN A 194 -12.06 8.18 14.47
CA ASN A 194 -12.90 7.49 15.46
C ASN A 194 -13.96 6.55 14.85
N GLY A 195 -13.63 5.87 13.73
CA GLY A 195 -14.54 4.96 13.04
C GLY A 195 -15.54 5.62 12.07
N TYR A 196 -15.48 6.95 11.88
CA TYR A 196 -16.35 7.69 10.96
C TYR A 196 -15.57 8.35 9.80
N PRO A 197 -16.16 8.49 8.60
CA PRO A 197 -17.50 8.05 8.23
C PRO A 197 -17.55 6.52 8.07
N GLU A 198 -18.77 5.99 8.13
CA GLU A 198 -19.02 4.60 7.79
C GLU A 198 -18.63 4.33 6.33
N TYR A 199 -18.28 3.08 6.06
CA TYR A 199 -17.77 2.61 4.77
C TYR A 199 -18.57 3.13 3.55
N GLY A 200 -17.86 3.52 2.49
CA GLY A 200 -18.47 3.93 1.22
C GLY A 200 -19.10 5.31 1.19
N ARG A 201 -19.06 6.08 2.29
CA ARG A 201 -19.48 7.48 2.27
C ARG A 201 -18.39 8.40 1.72
N GLY A 202 -18.78 9.23 0.76
CA GLY A 202 -18.01 10.40 0.34
C GLY A 202 -17.97 11.46 1.44
N GLU A 203 -17.00 12.35 1.36
CA GLU A 203 -16.88 13.51 2.24
C GLU A 203 -18.16 14.37 2.16
N THR A 204 -18.81 14.60 3.30
CA THR A 204 -19.90 15.58 3.41
C THR A 204 -19.34 16.94 3.85
N PRO A 205 -20.03 18.07 3.60
CA PRO A 205 -19.55 19.40 4.01
C PRO A 205 -19.23 19.53 5.51
N GLY A 206 -19.86 18.70 6.36
CA GLY A 206 -19.64 18.65 7.81
C GLY A 206 -18.56 17.67 8.28
N GLU A 207 -18.03 16.82 7.39
CA GLU A 207 -17.09 15.74 7.69
C GLU A 207 -15.77 15.96 6.94
N LYS A 208 -15.29 17.21 6.92
CA LYS A 208 -14.07 17.55 6.18
C LYS A 208 -12.87 16.77 6.69
N GLY A 209 -12.16 16.11 5.79
CA GLY A 209 -10.96 15.34 6.10
C GLY A 209 -11.19 13.85 6.36
N VAL A 210 -12.41 13.33 6.25
CA VAL A 210 -12.71 11.90 6.41
C VAL A 210 -13.62 11.43 5.26
N GLY A 211 -13.49 10.16 4.87
CA GLY A 211 -14.17 9.58 3.71
C GLY A 211 -13.24 9.23 2.55
N LYS A 212 -13.81 9.06 1.36
CA LYS A 212 -13.11 8.67 0.14
C LYS A 212 -12.36 9.84 -0.50
N TYR A 213 -11.07 9.67 -0.78
CA TYR A 213 -10.23 10.60 -1.55
C TYR A 213 -9.54 9.90 -2.71
N ILE A 214 -9.32 10.62 -3.80
CA ILE A 214 -8.40 10.19 -4.87
C ILE A 214 -7.00 10.67 -4.50
N LEU A 215 -5.98 9.82 -4.56
CA LEU A 215 -4.63 10.14 -4.10
C LEU A 215 -4.06 11.39 -4.79
N THR A 216 -4.40 11.65 -6.06
CA THR A 216 -4.01 12.90 -6.75
C THR A 216 -4.45 14.17 -6.03
N SER A 217 -5.61 14.13 -5.35
CA SER A 217 -6.15 15.27 -4.59
C SER A 217 -5.54 15.45 -3.20
N VAL A 218 -4.77 14.47 -2.72
CA VAL A 218 -4.09 14.54 -1.42
C VAL A 218 -2.86 15.42 -1.53
N GLU A 219 -2.64 16.27 -0.52
CA GLU A 219 -1.54 17.22 -0.50
C GLU A 219 -0.16 16.52 -0.53
N ASN A 220 0.76 17.08 -1.32
CA ASN A 220 2.16 16.65 -1.34
C ASN A 220 3.09 17.85 -1.50
N THR A 221 3.05 18.75 -0.53
CA THR A 221 3.89 19.95 -0.48
C THR A 221 5.09 19.72 0.44
N LYS A 222 6.02 20.69 0.49
CA LYS A 222 7.15 20.68 1.43
C LYS A 222 6.69 20.63 2.89
N THR A 223 5.60 21.33 3.21
CA THR A 223 5.05 21.44 4.56
C THR A 223 4.17 20.24 4.92
N HIS A 224 3.39 19.73 3.95
CA HIS A 224 2.53 18.55 4.15
C HIS A 224 2.76 17.53 3.02
N PRO A 225 3.82 16.71 3.10
CA PRO A 225 4.15 15.69 2.09
C PRO A 225 3.32 14.41 2.31
N LEU A 226 1.99 14.52 2.37
CA LEU A 226 1.10 13.44 2.83
C LEU A 226 1.12 12.24 1.89
N ARG A 227 1.17 12.45 0.56
CA ARG A 227 1.31 11.35 -0.40
C ARG A 227 2.63 10.61 -0.24
N ASN A 228 3.73 11.32 -0.07
CA ASN A 228 5.04 10.71 0.17
C ASN A 228 5.07 9.94 1.49
N ALA A 229 4.49 10.49 2.56
CA ALA A 229 4.37 9.82 3.84
C ALA A 229 3.54 8.52 3.73
N PHE A 230 2.38 8.57 3.07
CA PHE A 230 1.54 7.40 2.78
C PHE A 230 2.33 6.30 2.05
N LYS A 231 2.94 6.64 0.91
CA LYS A 231 3.67 5.67 0.09
C LYS A 231 4.85 5.08 0.86
N LYS A 232 5.68 5.94 1.46
CA LYS A 232 6.95 5.55 2.10
C LYS A 232 6.78 4.81 3.42
N GLN A 233 5.93 5.32 4.31
CA GLN A 233 5.85 4.82 5.69
C GLN A 233 4.87 3.66 5.82
N PHE A 234 3.89 3.57 4.91
CA PHE A 234 2.86 2.54 4.97
C PHE A 234 2.84 1.65 3.73
N TYR A 235 2.49 2.21 2.56
CA TYR A 235 2.01 1.39 1.45
C TYR A 235 3.10 0.48 0.86
N VAL A 236 4.33 0.97 0.72
CA VAL A 236 5.47 0.16 0.26
C VAL A 236 5.69 -1.06 1.18
N LYS A 237 5.69 -0.85 2.50
CA LYS A 237 5.89 -1.95 3.47
C LYS A 237 4.69 -2.89 3.48
N HIS A 238 3.49 -2.34 3.43
CA HIS A 238 2.25 -3.12 3.41
C HIS A 238 2.22 -4.07 2.21
N LEU A 239 2.56 -3.61 1.01
CA LEU A 239 2.61 -4.46 -0.18
C LEU A 239 3.75 -5.48 -0.13
N ASP A 240 4.95 -5.12 0.35
CA ASP A 240 6.06 -6.08 0.49
C ASP A 240 5.74 -7.18 1.52
N ASP A 241 5.08 -6.84 2.64
CA ASP A 241 4.65 -7.80 3.65
C ASP A 241 3.63 -8.80 3.07
N PHE A 242 2.66 -8.33 2.28
CA PHE A 242 1.66 -9.20 1.66
C PHE A 242 2.24 -10.04 0.51
N ASP A 243 3.11 -9.48 -0.33
CA ASP A 243 3.82 -10.23 -1.38
C ASP A 243 4.60 -11.41 -0.80
N ARG A 244 5.37 -11.17 0.28
CA ARG A 244 6.08 -12.22 1.01
C ARG A 244 5.12 -13.25 1.61
N LEU A 245 3.96 -12.81 2.09
CA LEU A 245 2.96 -13.71 2.66
C LEU A 245 2.34 -14.62 1.59
N PHE A 246 1.96 -14.08 0.43
CA PHE A 246 1.48 -14.88 -0.70
C PHE A 246 2.54 -15.87 -1.17
N THR A 247 3.79 -15.43 -1.34
CA THR A 247 4.93 -16.30 -1.72
C THR A 247 5.11 -17.42 -0.69
N LYS A 248 5.08 -17.10 0.60
CA LYS A 248 5.20 -18.09 1.68
C LYS A 248 4.08 -19.13 1.67
N ILE A 249 2.86 -18.71 1.34
CA ILE A 249 1.72 -19.64 1.21
C ILE A 249 1.94 -20.57 0.01
N PHE A 250 2.43 -20.05 -1.12
CA PHE A 250 2.80 -20.87 -2.28
C PHE A 250 3.85 -21.91 -1.88
N ASP A 251 4.97 -21.48 -1.28
CA ASP A 251 6.07 -22.37 -0.90
C ASP A 251 5.58 -23.51 0.02
N TYR A 252 4.78 -23.20 1.04
CA TYR A 252 4.25 -24.21 1.96
C TYR A 252 3.41 -25.30 1.28
N ASN A 253 2.67 -24.93 0.23
CA ASN A 253 1.79 -25.86 -0.46
C ASN A 253 2.48 -26.56 -1.62
N ASP A 254 3.47 -25.91 -2.24
CA ASP A 254 4.30 -26.55 -3.24
C ASP A 254 5.14 -27.67 -2.63
N GLN A 255 5.77 -27.44 -1.48
CA GLN A 255 6.57 -28.45 -0.78
C GLN A 255 5.76 -29.72 -0.42
N LEU A 256 4.47 -29.58 -0.14
CA LEU A 256 3.60 -30.72 0.16
C LEU A 256 3.05 -31.42 -1.07
N GLY A 257 2.77 -30.64 -2.13
CA GLY A 257 2.20 -31.11 -3.38
C GLY A 257 3.23 -31.60 -4.38
N ASN A 258 4.52 -31.52 -4.05
CA ASN A 258 5.63 -31.94 -4.88
C ASN A 258 6.31 -33.18 -4.25
N GLU A 259 6.01 -34.36 -4.79
CA GLU A 259 6.61 -35.64 -4.33
C GLU A 259 8.15 -35.60 -4.43
N ASN A 260 8.69 -34.99 -5.49
CA ASN A 260 10.14 -34.78 -5.65
C ASN A 260 10.72 -33.87 -4.56
N TYR A 261 9.96 -32.89 -4.04
CA TYR A 261 10.46 -32.05 -2.95
C TYR A 261 10.56 -32.82 -1.64
N ARG A 262 9.59 -33.69 -1.33
CA ARG A 262 9.64 -34.57 -0.15
C ARG A 262 10.81 -35.53 -0.23
N GLU A 263 10.98 -36.21 -1.37
CA GLU A 263 12.11 -37.11 -1.60
C GLU A 263 13.45 -36.38 -1.49
N ASN A 264 13.56 -35.17 -2.06
CA ASN A 264 14.77 -34.36 -1.95
C ASN A 264 15.06 -33.91 -0.52
N VAL A 265 14.06 -33.51 0.26
CA VAL A 265 14.23 -33.12 1.68
C VAL A 265 14.61 -34.31 2.55
N ASP A 266 14.01 -35.47 2.32
CA ASP A 266 14.35 -36.69 3.07
C ASP A 266 15.78 -37.14 2.72
N THR A 267 16.18 -37.09 1.43
CA THR A 267 17.57 -37.32 0.99
C THR A 267 18.54 -36.31 1.62
N LEU A 268 18.15 -35.04 1.73
CA LEU A 268 18.98 -34.00 2.36
C LEU A 268 19.13 -34.25 3.87
N LYS A 269 18.05 -34.65 4.56
CA LYS A 269 18.09 -34.99 6.00
C LYS A 269 18.91 -36.24 6.28
N GLU A 270 18.87 -37.23 5.40
CA GLU A 270 19.71 -38.43 5.51
C GLU A 270 21.19 -38.11 5.30
N SER A 271 21.53 -37.24 4.35
CA SER A 271 22.93 -36.82 4.12
C SER A 271 23.50 -35.91 5.20
N LEU A 272 22.65 -35.22 5.97
CA LEU A 272 23.05 -34.34 7.08
C LEU A 272 23.01 -35.03 8.47
N LYS A 273 22.69 -36.32 8.53
CA LYS A 273 22.89 -37.13 9.75
C LYS A 273 24.36 -37.54 9.83
N TYR A 274 25.13 -36.80 10.61
CA TYR A 274 26.47 -37.17 11.06
C TYR A 274 26.51 -37.36 12.58
#